data_AF-A0A964XS74-F1
#
_entry.id   AF-A0A964XS74-F1
#
_cell.length_a   1.000
_cell.length_b   1.000
_cell.length_c   1.000
_cell.angle_alpha   90.00
_cell.angle_beta   90.00
_cell.angle_gamma   90.00
#
_symmetry.space_group_name_H-M   'P 1'
#
loop_
_entity.id
_entity.type
_entity.pdbx_description
1 polymer ?
#
loop_
_entity_poly.entity_id
_entity_poly.type
_entity_poly.pdbx_seq_one_letter_code
_entity_poly.pdbx_strand_id
1 'polypeptide(L)'
;MANAATFNTNNTINIYENIQPGRTVQVWYTTTPNTLDANTDDYEDVTGLPGSTADVTILGACYKLLSFLDAGRINLSSAEADLNDTKNPYNSGASASRYVFALYQQRLQEEALKLQDKFPIRIHYTK
;
A
#
# COMPACT_ATOMS: atom_id res chain seq x y z
N MET A 1 -5.10 -24.93 -22.81
CA MET A 1 -3.91 -24.78 -21.94
C MET A 1 -3.17 -23.55 -22.43
N ALA A 2 -3.12 -22.47 -21.65
CA ALA A 2 -2.43 -21.24 -22.04
C ALA A 2 -0.90 -21.44 -21.96
N ASN A 3 -0.15 -20.80 -22.85
CA ASN A 3 1.30 -20.90 -22.94
C ASN A 3 1.96 -20.24 -21.71
N ALA A 4 2.57 -21.07 -20.86
CA ALA A 4 3.13 -20.66 -19.56
C ALA A 4 4.24 -19.60 -19.66
N ALA A 5 4.87 -19.44 -20.82
CA ALA A 5 5.92 -18.43 -21.03
C ALA A 5 5.38 -17.00 -21.20
N THR A 6 4.07 -16.82 -21.44
CA THR A 6 3.45 -15.50 -21.70
C THR A 6 2.40 -15.14 -20.64
N PHE A 7 1.81 -16.14 -19.98
CA PHE A 7 0.84 -15.95 -18.90
C PHE A 7 1.25 -16.84 -17.73
N ASN A 8 1.82 -16.25 -16.69
CA ASN A 8 2.29 -16.94 -15.49
C ASN A 8 1.15 -17.32 -14.52
N THR A 9 -0.11 -17.08 -14.89
CA THR A 9 -1.26 -17.39 -14.05
C THR A 9 -1.71 -18.83 -14.31
N ASN A 10 -1.87 -19.62 -13.26
CA ASN A 10 -2.45 -20.98 -13.34
C ASN A 10 -3.99 -20.96 -13.53
N ASN A 11 -4.56 -19.79 -13.82
CA ASN A 11 -5.99 -19.58 -13.94
C ASN A 11 -6.42 -19.73 -15.40
N THR A 12 -7.54 -20.41 -15.63
CA THR A 12 -8.13 -20.55 -16.96
C THR A 12 -9.32 -19.60 -17.08
N ILE A 13 -9.37 -18.86 -18.19
CA ILE A 13 -10.47 -17.94 -18.52
C ILE A 13 -11.19 -18.49 -19.75
N ASN A 14 -12.51 -18.62 -19.64
CA ASN A 14 -13.37 -18.99 -20.76
C ASN A 14 -14.01 -17.73 -21.35
N ILE A 15 -13.81 -17.52 -22.64
CA ILE A 15 -14.46 -16.46 -23.40
C ILE A 15 -15.57 -17.12 -24.21
N TYR A 16 -16.82 -16.73 -23.94
CA TYR A 16 -18.01 -17.36 -24.53
C TYR A 16 -18.43 -16.73 -25.87
N GLU A 17 -17.65 -15.77 -26.37
CA GLU A 17 -17.86 -15.09 -27.64
C GLU A 17 -16.72 -15.35 -28.63
N ASN A 18 -17.02 -15.26 -29.92
CA ASN A 18 -16.01 -15.45 -30.96
C ASN A 18 -15.08 -14.23 -31.05
N ILE A 19 -13.81 -14.42 -30.71
CA ILE A 19 -12.78 -13.41 -30.89
C ILE A 19 -12.53 -13.25 -32.39
N GLN A 20 -12.77 -12.05 -32.92
CA GLN A 20 -12.52 -11.77 -34.33
C GLN A 20 -11.04 -11.99 -34.67
N PRO A 21 -10.72 -12.70 -35.77
CA PRO A 21 -9.33 -12.91 -36.18
C PRO A 21 -8.57 -11.59 -36.29
N GLY A 22 -7.33 -11.57 -35.79
CA GLY A 22 -6.48 -10.38 -35.79
C GLY A 22 -6.71 -9.39 -34.64
N ARG A 23 -7.57 -9.71 -33.66
CA ARG A 23 -7.74 -8.91 -32.43
C ARG A 23 -6.99 -9.54 -31.25
N THR A 24 -6.35 -8.69 -30.45
CA THR A 24 -5.68 -9.07 -29.20
C THR A 24 -6.65 -8.96 -28.03
N VAL A 25 -6.66 -9.96 -27.14
CA VAL A 25 -7.40 -9.91 -25.88
C VAL A 25 -6.46 -9.42 -24.77
N GLN A 26 -6.91 -8.44 -24.00
CA GLN A 26 -6.24 -7.98 -22.79
C GLN A 26 -7.09 -8.36 -21.58
N VAL A 27 -6.43 -8.88 -20.54
CA VAL A 27 -7.07 -9.32 -19.30
C VAL A 27 -6.47 -8.53 -18.15
N TRP A 28 -7.33 -7.89 -17.37
CA TRP A 28 -6.97 -7.32 -16.08
C TRP A 28 -7.54 -8.21 -14.98
N TYR A 29 -6.72 -8.49 -13.96
CA TYR A 29 -7.12 -9.27 -12.80
C TYR A 29 -6.57 -8.61 -11.53
N THR A 30 -7.27 -8.83 -10.42
CA THR A 30 -6.79 -8.45 -9.10
C THR A 30 -6.02 -9.62 -8.49
N THR A 31 -4.90 -9.31 -7.86
CA THR A 31 -4.09 -10.27 -7.11
C THR A 31 -3.56 -9.59 -5.86
N THR A 32 -3.24 -10.39 -4.84
CA THR A 32 -2.51 -9.89 -3.67
C THR A 32 -1.12 -9.41 -4.13
N PRO A 33 -0.65 -8.23 -3.69
CA PRO A 33 0.71 -7.77 -3.97
C PRO A 33 1.77 -8.74 -3.42
N ASN A 34 2.90 -8.86 -4.10
CA ASN A 34 4.03 -9.63 -3.57
C ASN A 34 4.77 -8.85 -2.46
N THR A 35 5.56 -9.57 -1.67
CA THR A 35 6.43 -9.00 -0.65
C THR A 35 7.71 -8.41 -1.25
N LEU A 36 8.18 -7.32 -0.64
CA LEU A 36 9.53 -6.80 -0.86
C LEU A 36 10.48 -7.60 0.03
N ASP A 37 11.50 -8.21 -0.55
CA ASP A 37 12.41 -9.14 0.13
C ASP A 37 13.84 -8.56 0.26
N ALA A 38 14.18 -7.55 -0.54
CA ALA A 38 15.47 -6.85 -0.49
C ALA A 38 15.31 -5.32 -0.59
N ASN A 39 16.30 -4.59 -0.04
CA ASN A 39 16.34 -3.12 -0.10
C ASN A 39 16.61 -2.58 -1.51
N THR A 40 16.99 -3.44 -2.45
CA THR A 40 17.22 -3.10 -3.86
C THR A 40 16.01 -3.40 -4.74
N ASP A 41 14.92 -3.89 -4.16
CA ASP A 41 13.72 -4.23 -4.91
C ASP A 41 13.04 -2.97 -5.45
N ASP A 42 12.63 -3.02 -6.72
CA ASP A 42 11.77 -2.01 -7.30
C ASP A 42 10.34 -2.23 -6.83
N TYR A 43 9.74 -1.19 -6.24
CA TYR A 43 8.41 -1.25 -5.67
C TYR A 43 7.35 -1.64 -6.70
N GLU A 44 7.37 -1.04 -7.90
CA GLU A 44 6.33 -1.26 -8.92
C GLU A 44 6.46 -2.66 -9.50
N ASP A 45 7.68 -3.07 -9.84
CA ASP A 45 7.93 -4.37 -10.50
C ASP A 45 7.70 -5.55 -9.56
N VAL A 46 8.10 -5.45 -8.29
CA VAL A 46 7.95 -6.56 -7.33
C VAL A 46 6.52 -6.66 -6.82
N THR A 47 5.96 -5.56 -6.32
CA THR A 47 4.63 -5.60 -5.68
C THR A 47 3.49 -5.62 -6.70
N GLY A 48 3.71 -5.11 -7.92
CA GLY A 48 2.69 -4.89 -8.93
C GLY A 48 1.76 -3.70 -8.65
N LEU A 49 2.04 -2.93 -7.59
CA LEU A 49 1.28 -1.72 -7.24
C LEU A 49 1.86 -0.49 -7.94
N PRO A 50 1.04 0.53 -8.26
CA PRO A 50 1.55 1.79 -8.77
C PRO A 50 2.48 2.47 -7.74
N GLY A 51 3.55 3.11 -8.19
CA GLY A 51 4.52 3.77 -7.30
C GLY A 51 3.91 4.92 -6.50
N SER A 52 2.77 5.48 -6.95
CA SER A 52 1.98 6.44 -6.18
C SER A 52 1.45 5.88 -4.86
N THR A 53 1.40 4.55 -4.68
CA THR A 53 0.92 3.88 -3.46
C THR A 53 2.04 3.56 -2.46
N ALA A 54 3.30 3.79 -2.84
CA ALA A 54 4.43 3.56 -1.95
C ALA A 54 4.37 4.46 -0.71
N ASP A 55 3.91 5.71 -0.87
CA ASP A 55 3.75 6.65 0.24
C ASP A 55 2.72 6.16 1.28
N VAL A 56 1.61 5.55 0.85
CA VAL A 56 0.58 4.96 1.72
C VAL A 56 1.19 3.85 2.57
N THR A 57 2.04 3.01 1.98
CA THR A 57 2.72 1.92 2.70
C THR A 57 3.69 2.49 3.75
N ILE A 58 4.46 3.52 3.38
CA ILE A 58 5.41 4.20 4.28
C ILE A 58 4.66 4.89 5.44
N LEU A 59 3.61 5.66 5.15
CA LEU A 59 2.78 6.30 6.17
C LEU A 59 2.16 5.28 7.13
N GLY A 60 1.71 4.14 6.57
CA GLY A 60 1.20 2.98 7.29
C GLY A 60 2.22 2.38 8.28
N ALA A 61 3.48 2.31 7.88
CA ALA A 61 4.57 1.87 8.75
C ALA A 61 4.91 2.94 9.81
N CYS A 62 5.01 4.20 9.41
CA CYS A 62 5.38 5.32 10.28
C CYS A 62 4.41 5.48 11.47
N TYR A 63 3.09 5.46 11.25
CA TYR A 63 2.15 5.67 12.36
C TYR A 63 2.24 4.56 13.43
N LYS A 64 2.51 3.32 13.02
CA LYS A 64 2.70 2.16 13.92
C LYS A 64 4.01 2.27 14.69
N LEU A 65 5.09 2.74 14.06
CA LEU A 65 6.37 2.89 14.75
C LEU A 65 6.35 4.07 15.73
N LEU A 66 5.71 5.18 15.35
CA LEU A 66 5.60 6.37 16.20
C LEU A 66 4.86 6.12 17.51
N SER A 67 3.93 5.15 17.55
CA SER A 67 3.24 4.80 18.81
C SER A 67 4.18 4.19 19.85
N PHE A 68 5.34 3.66 19.45
CA PHE A 68 6.33 3.11 20.37
C PHE A 68 7.36 4.13 20.86
N LEU A 69 7.38 5.34 20.28
CA LEU A 69 8.36 6.37 20.62
C LEU A 69 8.31 6.76 22.11
N ASP A 70 7.09 6.88 22.67
CA ASP A 70 6.90 7.26 24.07
C ASP A 70 7.00 6.06 25.04
N ALA A 71 6.87 4.83 24.56
CA ALA A 71 6.92 3.62 25.41
C ALA A 71 8.33 3.31 25.94
N GLY A 72 9.38 3.84 25.30
CA GLY A 72 10.79 3.64 25.69
C GLY A 72 11.35 4.71 26.62
N ARG A 73 10.57 5.70 27.05
CA ARG A 73 11.07 6.75 27.93
C ARG A 73 11.32 6.22 29.34
N ILE A 74 12.58 6.27 29.77
CA ILE A 74 12.98 6.09 31.16
C ILE A 74 12.70 7.40 31.91
N ASN A 75 11.90 7.35 32.98
CA ASN A 75 11.70 8.51 33.86
C ASN A 75 13.02 8.83 34.57
N LEU A 76 13.75 9.83 34.06
CA LEU A 76 14.97 10.35 34.68
C LEU A 76 14.56 11.51 35.59
N SER A 77 14.91 11.43 36.88
CA SER A 77 14.70 12.50 37.86
C SER A 77 16.02 13.24 38.08
N SER A 78 16.38 14.13 37.16
CA SER A 78 17.54 15.02 37.30
C SER A 78 17.24 16.39 36.69
N ALA A 79 17.97 17.43 37.10
CA ALA A 79 17.80 18.78 36.55
C ALA A 79 18.08 18.85 35.04
N GLU A 80 18.92 17.95 34.52
CA GLU A 80 19.17 17.81 33.09
C GLU A 80 17.99 17.16 32.36
N ALA A 81 17.23 16.29 33.04
CA ALA A 81 16.03 15.67 32.49
C ALA A 81 14.88 16.69 32.34
N ASP A 82 14.70 17.61 33.29
CA ASP A 82 13.69 18.68 33.22
C ASP A 82 13.93 19.63 32.01
N LEU A 83 15.20 19.96 31.75
CA LEU A 83 15.58 20.74 30.56
C LEU A 83 15.31 20.00 29.25
N ASN A 84 15.43 18.67 29.26
CA ASN A 84 15.19 17.85 28.08
C ASN A 84 13.69 17.62 27.83
N ASP A 85 12.88 17.52 28.88
CA ASP A 85 11.42 17.37 28.78
C ASP A 85 10.74 18.61 28.18
N THR A 86 11.32 19.79 28.39
CA THR A 86 10.87 21.04 27.76
C THR A 86 10.99 21.01 26.22
N LYS A 87 11.96 20.24 25.68
CA LYS A 87 12.23 20.17 24.23
C LYS A 87 11.44 19.09 23.52
N ASN A 88 11.12 18.00 24.22
CA ASN A 88 10.30 16.93 23.68
C ASN A 88 9.19 16.63 24.71
N PRO A 89 8.02 17.28 24.60
CA PRO A 89 6.96 17.11 25.59
C PRO A 89 6.45 15.68 25.61
N TYR A 90 6.05 15.20 26.79
CA TYR A 90 5.36 13.94 26.96
C TYR A 90 4.16 13.82 26.00
N ASN A 91 3.91 12.63 25.45
CA ASN A 91 2.81 12.33 24.51
C ASN A 91 2.99 12.93 23.08
N SER A 92 4.18 13.42 22.74
CA SER A 92 4.50 13.90 21.40
C SER A 92 4.45 12.78 20.35
N GLY A 93 4.88 11.56 20.68
CA GLY A 93 4.84 10.39 19.80
C GLY A 93 3.41 9.93 19.51
N ALA A 94 2.57 9.87 20.53
CA ALA A 94 1.14 9.55 20.34
C ALA A 94 0.41 10.61 19.50
N SER A 95 0.73 11.89 19.69
CA SER A 95 0.13 12.99 18.93
C SER A 95 0.58 12.96 17.45
N ALA A 96 1.87 12.72 17.20
CA ALA A 96 2.41 12.54 15.85
C ALA A 96 1.84 11.30 15.16
N SER A 97 1.71 10.18 15.87
CA SER A 97 1.10 8.94 15.33
C SER A 97 -0.34 9.18 14.84
N ARG A 98 -1.17 9.91 15.60
CA ARG A 98 -2.53 10.28 15.19
C ARG A 98 -2.55 11.15 13.94
N TYR A 99 -1.65 12.12 13.84
CA TYR A 99 -1.53 12.98 12.66
C TYR A 99 -1.14 12.18 11.42
N VAL A 100 -0.12 11.33 11.52
CA VAL A 100 0.32 10.46 10.40
C VAL A 100 -0.77 9.46 10.02
N PHE A 101 -1.53 8.94 10.99
CA PHE A 101 -2.67 8.07 10.71
C PHE A 101 -3.80 8.77 9.94
N ALA A 102 -4.06 10.06 10.21
CA ALA A 102 -5.01 10.84 9.44
C ALA A 102 -4.56 11.03 7.97
N LEU A 103 -3.26 11.34 7.76
CA LEU A 103 -2.68 11.41 6.42
C LEU A 103 -2.75 10.07 5.68
N TYR A 104 -2.42 8.97 6.37
CA TYR A 104 -2.53 7.62 5.83
C TYR A 104 -3.95 7.32 5.32
N GLN A 105 -4.97 7.62 6.13
CA GLN A 105 -6.37 7.40 5.73
C GLN A 105 -6.77 8.22 4.51
N GLN A 106 -6.37 9.49 4.45
CA GLN A 106 -6.67 10.35 3.31
C GLN A 106 -6.03 9.81 2.03
N ARG A 107 -4.73 9.51 2.07
CA ARG A 107 -3.99 9.01 0.90
C ARG A 107 -4.46 7.65 0.44
N LEU A 108 -4.81 6.77 1.38
CA LEU A 108 -5.39 5.46 1.06
C LEU A 108 -6.71 5.60 0.27
N GLN A 109 -7.58 6.53 0.65
CA GLN A 109 -8.82 6.78 -0.07
C GLN A 109 -8.57 7.36 -1.47
N GLU A 110 -7.66 8.32 -1.60
CA GLU A 110 -7.28 8.90 -2.89
C GLU A 110 -6.73 7.84 -3.85
N GLU A 111 -5.80 6.99 -3.39
CA GLU A 111 -5.21 5.95 -4.23
C GLU A 111 -6.21 4.83 -4.57
N ALA A 112 -7.09 4.46 -3.63
CA ALA A 112 -8.14 3.49 -3.90
C ALA A 112 -9.09 3.96 -5.01
N LEU A 113 -9.47 5.25 -5.01
CA LEU A 113 -10.31 5.85 -6.05
C LEU A 113 -9.58 5.88 -7.40
N LYS A 114 -8.31 6.32 -7.43
CA LYS A 114 -7.50 6.31 -8.66
C LYS A 114 -7.40 4.92 -9.27
N LEU A 115 -7.26 3.88 -8.43
CA LEU A 115 -7.17 2.50 -8.91
C LEU A 115 -8.51 2.01 -9.48
N GLN A 116 -9.62 2.34 -8.83
CA GLN A 116 -10.96 2.02 -9.33
C GLN A 116 -11.28 2.72 -10.66
N ASP A 117 -10.89 3.99 -10.80
CA ASP A 117 -11.08 4.75 -12.04
C ASP A 117 -10.22 4.19 -13.19
N LYS A 118 -8.99 3.78 -12.89
CA LYS A 118 -8.06 3.19 -13.87
C LYS A 118 -8.52 1.80 -14.34
N PHE A 119 -9.10 1.01 -13.43
CA PHE A 119 -9.54 -0.36 -13.69
C PHE A 119 -11.03 -0.56 -13.37
N PRO A 120 -11.94 0.03 -14.17
CA PRO A 120 -13.37 -0.07 -13.89
C PRO A 120 -13.88 -1.49 -14.14
N ILE A 121 -14.51 -2.07 -13.13
CA ILE A 121 -15.20 -3.37 -13.28
C ILE A 121 -16.53 -3.10 -14.00
N ARG A 122 -16.54 -3.28 -15.32
CA ARG A 122 -17.77 -3.18 -16.12
C ARG A 122 -18.38 -4.56 -16.31
N ILE A 123 -19.59 -4.73 -15.80
CA ILE A 123 -20.40 -5.93 -16.06
C ILE A 123 -21.10 -5.72 -17.40
N HIS A 124 -20.63 -6.42 -18.45
CA HIS A 124 -21.27 -6.38 -19.77
C HIS A 124 -22.48 -7.32 -19.89
N TYR A 125 -22.68 -8.22 -18.93
CA TYR A 125 -23.80 -9.15 -18.90
C TYR A 125 -24.55 -9.06 -17.57
N THR A 126 -25.67 -8.34 -17.56
CA THR A 126 -26.71 -8.53 -16.55
C THR A 126 -27.55 -9.73 -16.97
N LYS A 127 -27.81 -10.65 -16.03
CA LYS A 127 -28.70 -11.80 -16.23
C LYS A 127 -30.09 -11.39 -16.70
#